data_AF-A0A955DBN7-F1
#
_entry.id   AF-A0A955DBN7-F1
#
_cell.length_a   1.000
_cell.length_b   1.000
_cell.length_c   1.000
_cell.angle_alpha   90.00
_cell.angle_beta   90.00
_cell.angle_gamma   90.00
#
_symmetry.space_group_name_H-M   'P 1'
#
loop_
_entity.id
_entity.type
_entity.pdbx_description
1 polymer ?
#
loop_
_entity_poly.entity_id
_entity_poly.type
_entity_poly.pdbx_seq_one_letter_code
_entity_poly.pdbx_strand_id
1 'polypeptide(L)'
;MRQFRLQVRVAAMILAATGAARADIIAIDPFDGALTDTFDQWNTNQAVLSLPVFGGFGALEVLSAGGAIKVEFSSTFLNDPVVPLSDMMAGQLGIAQWVFDTPLTRFGGWFENNSGASDATLEFYDASDTLIGTMIADIPVDAQTWTWNGWQSDVPFSRIVVTGNGVINGFIWYENMQADPVPAPAALTVIGGGLMLGTRRRRRDPR
;
A
#
# COMPACT_ATOMS: atom_id res chain seq x y z
N MET A 1 -1.08 -9.57 -74.57
CA MET A 1 -0.16 -9.60 -73.42
C MET A 1 -0.80 -8.85 -72.26
N ARG A 2 -1.34 -9.55 -71.25
CA ARG A 2 -1.94 -8.95 -70.04
C ARG A 2 -0.98 -9.18 -68.87
N GLN A 3 -0.42 -8.11 -68.30
CA GLN A 3 0.46 -8.18 -67.13
C GLN A 3 -0.38 -8.36 -65.86
N PHE A 4 -0.18 -9.48 -65.18
CA PHE A 4 -0.67 -9.72 -63.82
C PHE A 4 0.21 -8.94 -62.84
N ARG A 5 -0.37 -8.00 -62.08
CA ARG A 5 0.29 -7.32 -60.96
C ARG A 5 0.05 -8.11 -59.68
N LEU A 6 1.09 -8.76 -59.20
CA LEU A 6 1.14 -9.46 -57.91
C LEU A 6 1.22 -8.41 -56.78
N GLN A 7 0.15 -8.24 -56.00
CA GLN A 7 0.16 -7.39 -54.81
C GLN A 7 0.65 -8.19 -53.61
N VAL A 8 1.92 -8.02 -53.24
CA VAL A 8 2.48 -8.52 -51.99
C VAL A 8 2.02 -7.59 -50.86
N ARG A 9 1.13 -8.08 -50.00
CA ARG A 9 0.73 -7.37 -48.76
C ARG A 9 1.72 -7.72 -47.67
N VAL A 10 2.60 -6.78 -47.33
CA VAL A 10 3.47 -6.88 -46.15
C VAL A 10 2.64 -6.51 -44.93
N ALA A 11 2.33 -7.51 -44.10
CA ALA A 11 1.73 -7.28 -42.79
C ALA A 11 2.84 -6.88 -41.81
N ALA A 12 2.88 -5.60 -41.44
CA ALA A 12 3.78 -5.11 -40.39
C ALA A 12 3.22 -5.53 -39.02
N MET A 13 3.82 -6.56 -38.41
CA MET A 13 3.64 -6.85 -36.99
C MET A 13 4.40 -5.78 -36.19
N ILE A 14 3.66 -4.85 -35.60
CA ILE A 14 4.20 -3.93 -34.59
C ILE A 14 4.31 -4.73 -33.30
N LEU A 15 5.52 -5.18 -32.98
CA LEU A 15 5.84 -5.74 -31.67
C LEU A 15 5.97 -4.57 -30.70
N ALA A 16 4.86 -4.21 -30.04
CA ALA A 16 4.89 -3.25 -28.94
C ALA A 16 5.62 -3.91 -27.77
N ALA A 17 6.89 -3.57 -27.58
CA ALA A 17 7.60 -3.89 -26.35
C ALA A 17 6.98 -3.03 -25.23
N THR A 18 6.01 -3.60 -24.51
CA THR A 18 5.56 -3.05 -23.23
C THR A 18 6.68 -3.29 -22.23
N GLY A 19 7.60 -2.32 -22.11
CA GLY A 19 8.50 -2.29 -20.96
C GLY A 19 7.63 -2.20 -19.71
N ALA A 20 7.76 -3.17 -18.80
CA ALA A 20 7.17 -3.05 -17.49
C ALA A 20 7.75 -1.77 -16.85
N ALA A 21 6.91 -0.76 -16.65
CA ALA A 21 7.30 0.38 -15.85
C ALA A 21 7.63 -0.18 -14.46
N ARG A 22 8.86 0.05 -13.99
CA ARG A 22 9.13 -0.07 -12.56
C ARG A 22 8.45 1.12 -11.91
N ALA A 23 7.75 0.87 -10.80
CA ALA A 23 7.18 1.95 -10.01
C ALA A 23 8.31 2.78 -9.42
N ASP A 24 8.14 4.10 -9.41
CA ASP A 24 8.98 4.98 -8.62
C ASP A 24 8.39 5.04 -7.22
N ILE A 25 8.92 4.19 -6.34
CA ILE A 25 8.64 4.24 -4.90
C ILE A 25 9.68 5.14 -4.25
N ILE A 26 9.22 6.23 -3.64
CA ILE A 26 10.08 7.21 -2.97
C ILE A 26 9.75 7.28 -1.49
N ALA A 27 10.75 7.49 -0.65
CA ALA A 27 10.55 7.83 0.75
C ALA A 27 9.94 9.24 0.86
N ILE A 28 9.06 9.44 1.85
CA ILE A 28 8.37 10.71 2.11
C ILE A 28 8.38 11.05 3.60
N ASP A 29 8.33 12.34 3.89
CA ASP A 29 8.13 12.88 5.24
C ASP A 29 6.77 12.45 5.83
N PRO A 30 6.57 12.59 7.16
CA PRO A 30 5.28 12.40 7.79
C PRO A 30 4.13 13.12 7.07
N PHE A 31 3.00 12.42 6.96
CA PHE A 31 1.80 12.94 6.32
C PHE A 31 0.55 12.53 7.09
N ASP A 32 -0.50 13.33 6.99
CA ASP A 32 -1.84 12.97 7.46
C ASP A 32 -2.57 12.23 6.33
N GLY A 33 -2.74 10.91 6.50
CA GLY A 33 -3.43 10.08 5.52
C GLY A 33 -4.96 10.20 5.62
N ALA A 34 -5.66 9.76 4.58
CA ALA A 34 -7.11 9.54 4.64
C ALA A 34 -7.51 8.42 5.61
N LEU A 35 -6.57 7.51 5.90
CA LEU A 35 -6.70 6.41 6.85
C LEU A 35 -5.60 6.51 7.91
N THR A 36 -5.97 6.28 9.16
CA THR A 36 -5.03 6.26 10.30
C THR A 36 -5.27 5.02 11.17
N ASP A 37 -4.20 4.42 11.68
CA ASP A 37 -4.27 3.38 12.71
C ASP A 37 -3.24 3.66 13.81
N THR A 38 -3.72 3.94 15.02
CA THR A 38 -2.87 4.13 16.21
C THR A 38 -2.73 2.87 17.02
N PHE A 39 -3.52 1.83 16.72
CA PHE A 39 -3.68 0.60 17.50
C PHE A 39 -4.32 0.75 18.89
N ASP A 40 -4.63 1.97 19.34
CA ASP A 40 -5.21 2.22 20.68
C ASP A 40 -6.61 1.63 20.86
N GLN A 41 -7.29 1.27 19.76
CA GLN A 41 -8.56 0.56 19.79
C GLN A 41 -8.45 -0.90 20.26
N TRP A 42 -7.23 -1.44 20.35
CA TRP A 42 -6.99 -2.85 20.69
C TRP A 42 -6.67 -3.04 22.16
N ASN A 43 -7.02 -4.22 22.68
CA ASN A 43 -6.66 -4.62 24.04
C ASN A 43 -5.23 -5.19 24.07
N THR A 44 -4.53 -4.97 25.18
CA THR A 44 -3.17 -5.49 25.43
C THR A 44 -3.09 -7.02 25.44
N ASN A 45 -1.91 -7.56 25.12
CA ASN A 45 -1.54 -8.99 25.20
C ASN A 45 -2.27 -9.90 24.20
N GLN A 46 -2.66 -9.37 23.06
CA GLN A 46 -3.15 -10.19 21.96
C GLN A 46 -1.99 -10.63 21.08
N ALA A 47 -1.92 -11.93 20.80
CA ALA A 47 -1.10 -12.50 19.74
C ALA A 47 -2.04 -13.12 18.71
N VAL A 48 -2.05 -12.56 17.50
CA VAL A 48 -2.95 -12.95 16.41
C VAL A 48 -2.15 -13.25 15.15
N LEU A 49 -2.74 -14.00 14.22
CA LEU A 49 -2.12 -14.24 12.90
C LEU A 49 -2.50 -13.17 11.88
N SER A 50 -3.60 -12.45 12.11
CA SER A 50 -4.10 -11.37 11.27
C SER A 50 -4.76 -10.34 12.18
N LEU A 51 -4.37 -9.08 12.00
CA LEU A 51 -4.85 -7.92 12.72
C LEU A 51 -5.52 -6.98 11.71
N PRO A 52 -6.85 -6.79 11.76
CA PRO A 52 -7.52 -5.77 10.98
C PRO A 52 -6.94 -4.38 11.26
N VAL A 53 -6.65 -3.61 10.22
CA VAL A 53 -6.08 -2.26 10.34
C VAL A 53 -6.93 -1.23 9.60
N PHE A 54 -6.76 0.04 9.95
CA PHE A 54 -7.44 1.18 9.34
C PHE A 54 -8.97 1.03 9.36
N GLY A 55 -9.51 0.61 10.50
CA GLY A 55 -10.95 0.34 10.64
C GLY A 55 -11.47 -0.83 9.79
N GLY A 56 -10.58 -1.76 9.43
CA GLY A 56 -10.90 -2.94 8.60
C GLY A 56 -10.69 -2.73 7.09
N PHE A 57 -10.06 -1.63 6.67
CA PHE A 57 -9.70 -1.40 5.27
C PHE A 57 -8.58 -2.34 4.77
N GLY A 58 -7.77 -2.86 5.69
CA GLY A 58 -6.76 -3.85 5.40
C GLY A 58 -6.46 -4.74 6.60
N ALA A 59 -5.40 -5.53 6.49
CA ALA A 59 -4.91 -6.38 7.57
C ALA A 59 -3.37 -6.39 7.62
N LEU A 60 -2.83 -6.51 8.83
CA LEU A 60 -1.45 -6.89 9.10
C LEU A 60 -1.42 -8.38 9.44
N GLU A 61 -0.69 -9.18 8.68
CA GLU A 61 -0.74 -10.64 8.71
C GLU A 61 0.63 -11.28 8.83
N VAL A 62 0.71 -12.42 9.50
CA VAL A 62 1.95 -13.21 9.61
C VAL A 62 2.16 -14.06 8.36
N LEU A 63 3.37 -14.01 7.78
CA LEU A 63 3.81 -14.91 6.70
C LEU A 63 4.69 -16.06 7.17
N SER A 64 5.47 -15.88 8.24
CA SER A 64 6.39 -16.90 8.74
C SER A 64 5.72 -17.92 9.66
N ALA A 65 6.06 -19.20 9.50
CA ALA A 65 5.62 -20.25 10.42
C ALA A 65 6.11 -19.98 11.85
N GLY A 66 5.19 -20.04 12.83
CA GLY A 66 5.48 -19.75 14.23
C GLY A 66 5.59 -18.26 14.57
N GLY A 67 5.33 -17.37 13.62
CA GLY A 67 5.23 -15.93 13.86
C GLY A 67 3.91 -15.51 14.49
N ALA A 68 3.83 -14.23 14.89
CA ALA A 68 2.64 -13.61 15.48
C ALA A 68 2.63 -12.10 15.21
N ILE A 69 1.45 -11.50 15.12
CA ILE A 69 1.24 -10.07 15.32
C ILE A 69 0.84 -9.85 16.77
N LYS A 70 1.54 -8.98 17.47
CA LYS A 70 1.28 -8.63 18.87
C LYS A 70 0.78 -7.21 18.97
N VAL A 71 -0.13 -6.95 19.91
CA VAL A 71 -0.56 -5.59 20.26
C VAL A 71 -0.35 -5.38 21.75
N GLU A 72 0.56 -4.46 22.10
CA GLU A 72 1.12 -4.35 23.45
C GLU A 72 1.38 -2.89 23.86
N PHE A 73 1.42 -2.64 25.17
CA PHE A 73 1.77 -1.35 25.78
C PHE A 73 3.29 -1.22 26.05
N SER A 74 4.03 -2.31 25.91
CA SER A 74 5.49 -2.36 25.98
C SER A 74 5.97 -3.72 25.49
N SER A 75 7.19 -3.76 24.98
CA SER A 75 7.87 -5.01 24.63
C SER A 75 9.33 -4.93 25.04
N THR A 76 9.94 -6.05 25.38
CA THR A 76 11.37 -6.10 25.67
C THR A 76 11.96 -7.38 25.12
N PHE A 77 12.98 -7.25 24.28
CA PHE A 77 13.76 -8.37 23.77
C PHE A 77 15.24 -8.00 23.80
N LEU A 78 16.11 -8.96 24.12
CA LEU A 78 17.56 -8.72 24.26
C LEU A 78 17.94 -7.55 25.21
N ASN A 79 17.12 -7.29 26.22
CA ASN A 79 17.22 -6.14 27.15
C ASN A 79 17.02 -4.76 26.49
N ASP A 80 16.36 -4.74 25.34
CA ASP A 80 16.01 -3.53 24.61
C ASP A 80 14.49 -3.29 24.68
N PRO A 81 14.03 -2.31 25.49
CA PRO A 81 12.63 -2.01 25.65
C PRO A 81 12.11 -1.11 24.52
N VAL A 82 10.91 -1.43 24.02
CA VAL A 82 10.12 -0.58 23.12
C VAL A 82 8.85 -0.18 23.87
N VAL A 83 8.52 1.10 23.84
CA VAL A 83 7.30 1.67 24.42
C VAL A 83 6.57 2.49 23.37
N PRO A 84 5.23 2.45 23.32
CA PRO A 84 4.47 3.20 22.33
C PRO A 84 4.64 4.72 22.50
N LEU A 85 4.53 5.45 21.39
CA LEU A 85 4.37 6.91 21.32
C LEU A 85 3.06 7.40 21.96
N SER A 86 2.04 6.55 21.97
CA SER A 86 0.70 6.76 22.50
C SER A 86 0.34 5.68 23.55
N ASP A 87 -0.77 4.96 23.40
CA ASP A 87 -1.20 3.94 24.38
C ASP A 87 -0.77 2.53 23.94
N MET A 88 -0.87 2.22 22.65
CA MET A 88 -0.66 0.87 22.11
C MET A 88 0.23 0.87 20.88
N MET A 89 0.99 -0.21 20.69
CA MET A 89 1.73 -0.47 19.45
C MET A 89 1.42 -1.88 18.94
N ALA A 90 1.47 -2.05 17.62
CA ALA A 90 1.46 -3.36 17.00
C ALA A 90 2.90 -3.79 16.66
N GLY A 91 3.21 -5.08 16.73
CA GLY A 91 4.52 -5.56 16.31
C GLY A 91 4.45 -6.93 15.68
N GLN A 92 5.40 -7.22 14.80
CA GLN A 92 5.54 -8.52 14.16
C GLN A 92 6.61 -9.38 14.83
N LEU A 93 6.34 -10.68 14.92
CA LEU A 93 7.32 -11.73 15.17
C LEU A 93 7.46 -12.54 13.89
N GLY A 94 8.62 -12.46 13.24
CA GLY A 94 8.81 -13.07 11.93
C GLY A 94 8.52 -12.12 10.78
N ILE A 95 8.19 -12.68 9.62
CA ILE A 95 7.84 -11.90 8.42
C ILE A 95 6.35 -11.58 8.51
N ALA A 96 5.97 -10.32 8.33
CA ALA A 96 4.57 -9.94 8.16
C ALA A 96 4.30 -9.33 6.80
N GLN A 97 3.02 -9.21 6.47
CA GLN A 97 2.55 -8.46 5.33
C GLN A 97 1.39 -7.55 5.71
N TRP A 98 1.34 -6.39 5.09
CA TRP A 98 0.18 -5.53 5.04
C TRP A 98 -0.59 -5.86 3.76
N VAL A 99 -1.90 -6.08 3.86
CA VAL A 99 -2.78 -6.38 2.73
C VAL A 99 -3.94 -5.40 2.74
N PHE A 100 -4.28 -4.85 1.58
CA PHE A 100 -5.31 -3.83 1.43
C PHE A 100 -6.32 -4.23 0.35
N ASP A 101 -7.61 -4.09 0.65
CA ASP A 101 -8.69 -4.42 -0.30
C ASP A 101 -8.72 -3.45 -1.49
N THR A 102 -8.40 -2.18 -1.22
CA THR A 102 -8.23 -1.15 -2.25
C THR A 102 -6.76 -0.71 -2.25
N PRO A 103 -6.08 -0.68 -3.41
CA PRO A 103 -4.69 -0.27 -3.48
C PRO A 103 -4.43 1.12 -2.90
N LEU A 104 -3.24 1.32 -2.37
CA LEU A 104 -2.76 2.58 -1.80
C LEU A 104 -1.79 3.29 -2.73
N THR A 105 -1.64 4.60 -2.53
CA THR A 105 -0.64 5.45 -3.19
C THR A 105 0.41 5.99 -2.21
N ARG A 106 0.04 6.12 -0.93
CA ARG A 106 0.94 6.46 0.18
C ARG A 106 0.69 5.53 1.35
N PHE A 107 1.76 5.15 2.03
CA PHE A 107 1.73 4.35 3.24
C PHE A 107 2.92 4.73 4.11
N GLY A 108 2.73 4.89 5.40
CA GLY A 108 3.82 5.13 6.33
C GLY A 108 3.39 5.02 7.77
N GLY A 109 4.34 5.15 8.68
CA GLY A 109 4.10 5.14 10.11
C GLY A 109 5.40 5.30 10.88
N TRP A 110 5.30 5.23 12.19
CA TRP A 110 6.44 5.18 13.07
C TRP A 110 6.84 3.73 13.29
N PHE A 111 8.13 3.45 13.10
CA PHE A 111 8.70 2.12 13.21
C PHE A 111 9.78 2.11 14.29
N GLU A 112 9.81 1.06 15.10
CA GLU A 112 10.88 0.78 16.06
C GLU A 112 11.23 -0.70 16.00
N ASN A 113 12.36 -1.11 16.56
CA ASN A 113 12.71 -2.52 16.70
C ASN A 113 13.40 -2.76 18.04
N ASN A 114 13.33 -4.00 18.52
CA ASN A 114 14.18 -4.49 19.60
C ASN A 114 14.84 -5.82 19.24
N SER A 115 15.13 -6.05 17.95
CA SER A 115 15.66 -7.33 17.45
C SER A 115 17.17 -7.49 17.60
N GLY A 116 17.86 -6.42 17.99
CA GLY A 116 19.32 -6.37 18.00
C GLY A 116 19.94 -6.22 16.61
N ALA A 117 19.17 -5.84 15.59
CA ALA A 117 19.66 -5.55 14.24
C ALA A 117 18.91 -4.37 13.62
N SER A 118 19.65 -3.46 12.96
CA SER A 118 19.04 -2.32 12.30
C SER A 118 18.21 -2.74 11.09
N ASP A 119 17.20 -1.92 10.81
CA ASP A 119 16.46 -1.86 9.56
C ASP A 119 15.53 -3.05 9.27
N ALA A 120 14.63 -2.82 8.32
CA ALA A 120 13.79 -3.83 7.72
C ALA A 120 13.73 -3.65 6.20
N THR A 121 13.57 -4.75 5.47
CA THR A 121 13.28 -4.73 4.03
C THR A 121 11.78 -4.71 3.82
N LEU A 122 11.31 -3.83 2.94
CA LEU A 122 9.92 -3.72 2.51
C LEU A 122 9.80 -4.02 1.02
N GLU A 123 8.97 -4.98 0.67
CA GLU A 123 8.65 -5.33 -0.72
C GLU A 123 7.21 -4.94 -1.04
N PHE A 124 7.02 -4.10 -2.06
CA PHE A 124 5.73 -3.56 -2.46
C PHE A 124 5.19 -4.31 -3.68
N TYR A 125 3.95 -4.77 -3.60
CA TYR A 125 3.29 -5.52 -4.65
C TYR A 125 2.01 -4.82 -5.11
N ASP A 126 1.79 -4.81 -6.41
CA ASP A 126 0.55 -4.32 -7.01
C ASP A 126 -0.63 -5.31 -6.82
N ALA A 127 -1.82 -4.91 -7.30
CA ALA A 127 -3.04 -5.72 -7.23
C ALA A 127 -2.97 -7.04 -8.02
N SER A 128 -1.96 -7.22 -8.89
CA SER A 128 -1.71 -8.46 -9.64
C SER A 128 -0.61 -9.30 -8.99
N ASP A 129 -0.23 -8.98 -7.75
CA ASP A 129 0.84 -9.63 -7.00
C ASP A 129 2.23 -9.49 -7.63
N THR A 130 2.43 -8.47 -8.46
CA THR A 130 3.73 -8.18 -9.07
C THR A 130 4.56 -7.28 -8.16
N LEU A 131 5.81 -7.67 -7.87
CA LEU A 131 6.75 -6.83 -7.13
C LEU A 131 7.05 -5.56 -7.94
N ILE A 132 6.67 -4.41 -7.40
CA ILE A 132 6.86 -3.10 -8.05
C ILE A 132 8.02 -2.30 -7.45
N GLY A 133 8.47 -2.63 -6.24
CA GLY A 133 9.66 -2.02 -5.65
C GLY A 133 10.06 -2.64 -4.31
N THR A 134 11.31 -2.37 -3.91
CA THR A 134 11.89 -2.80 -2.64
C THR A 134 12.53 -1.60 -1.97
N MET A 135 12.18 -1.34 -0.72
CA MET A 135 12.70 -0.24 0.10
C MET A 135 13.32 -0.78 1.39
N ILE A 136 14.13 0.05 2.04
CA ILE A 136 14.61 -0.18 3.39
C ILE A 136 13.88 0.78 4.32
N ALA A 137 13.32 0.28 5.42
CA ALA A 137 12.96 1.11 6.55
C ALA A 137 14.19 1.30 7.43
N ASP A 138 14.57 2.56 7.67
CA ASP A 138 15.65 2.92 8.57
C ASP A 138 15.12 2.81 10.00
N ILE A 139 15.63 1.81 10.73
CA ILE A 139 15.21 1.52 12.10
C ILE A 139 16.48 1.17 12.88
N PRO A 140 17.21 2.17 13.39
CA PRO A 140 18.50 1.93 14.00
C PRO A 140 18.37 1.08 15.27
N VAL A 141 19.23 0.07 15.44
CA VAL A 141 19.25 -0.80 16.63
C VAL A 141 19.54 -0.06 17.94
N ASP A 142 20.33 1.03 17.89
CA ASP A 142 20.83 1.71 19.10
C ASP A 142 19.95 2.87 19.56
N ALA A 143 18.88 3.20 18.83
CA ALA A 143 18.25 4.49 18.98
C ALA A 143 17.17 4.54 20.08
N GLN A 144 16.55 3.41 20.45
CA GLN A 144 15.38 3.36 21.36
C GLN A 144 14.38 4.49 21.06
N THR A 145 14.19 4.74 19.76
CA THR A 145 13.38 5.83 19.24
C THR A 145 12.66 5.35 18.02
N TRP A 146 11.37 5.64 17.98
CA TRP A 146 10.55 5.55 16.80
C TRP A 146 11.09 6.41 15.66
N THR A 147 11.28 5.79 14.49
CA THR A 147 11.67 6.46 13.24
C THR A 147 10.51 6.44 12.26
N TRP A 148 10.18 7.60 11.70
CA TRP A 148 9.18 7.67 10.64
C TRP A 148 9.69 6.98 9.38
N ASN A 149 8.87 6.08 8.85
CA ASN A 149 9.11 5.40 7.60
C ASN A 149 7.84 5.49 6.75
N GLY A 150 7.90 6.28 5.67
CA GLY A 150 6.78 6.49 4.77
C GLY A 150 7.21 6.48 3.31
N TRP A 151 6.32 6.00 2.45
CA TRP A 151 6.56 5.87 1.02
C TRP A 151 5.38 6.33 0.19
N GLN A 152 5.68 6.87 -0.99
CA GLN A 152 4.74 7.17 -2.05
C GLN A 152 5.12 6.41 -3.31
N SER A 153 4.12 5.93 -4.05
CA SER A 153 4.31 5.26 -5.33
C SER A 153 3.39 5.85 -6.41
N ASP A 154 3.89 5.95 -7.64
CA ASP A 154 3.11 6.31 -8.83
C ASP A 154 2.28 5.12 -9.37
N VAL A 155 2.72 3.89 -9.08
CA VAL A 155 1.95 2.66 -9.29
C VAL A 155 1.33 2.23 -7.96
N PRO A 156 0.00 2.10 -7.86
CA PRO A 156 -0.63 1.68 -6.62
C PRO A 156 -0.21 0.27 -6.16
N PHE A 157 -0.05 0.10 -4.85
CA PHE A 157 0.26 -1.20 -4.23
C PHE A 157 -0.89 -1.67 -3.35
N SER A 158 -1.14 -2.97 -3.33
CA SER A 158 -2.17 -3.60 -2.46
C SER A 158 -1.55 -4.46 -1.37
N ARG A 159 -0.24 -4.71 -1.42
CA ARG A 159 0.44 -5.56 -0.45
C ARG A 159 1.86 -5.09 -0.20
N ILE A 160 2.28 -5.12 1.06
CA ILE A 160 3.64 -4.78 1.49
C ILE A 160 4.14 -5.93 2.36
N VAL A 161 5.26 -6.55 2.01
CA VAL A 161 5.92 -7.54 2.87
C VAL A 161 7.01 -6.85 3.68
N VAL A 162 7.03 -7.07 4.99
CA VAL A 162 8.04 -6.52 5.90
C VAL A 162 8.87 -7.65 6.48
N THR A 163 10.16 -7.64 6.16
CA THR A 163 11.17 -8.56 6.69
C THR A 163 12.16 -7.77 7.52
N GLY A 164 12.08 -7.87 8.85
CA GLY A 164 13.07 -7.28 9.74
C GLY A 164 14.40 -8.03 9.67
N ASN A 165 15.46 -7.38 10.12
CA ASN A 165 16.77 -8.02 10.25
C ASN A 165 16.96 -8.67 11.62
N GLY A 166 17.87 -9.64 11.70
CA GLY A 166 18.28 -10.27 12.96
C GLY A 166 17.57 -11.60 13.27
N VAL A 167 17.41 -11.90 14.56
CA VAL A 167 16.84 -13.17 15.02
C VAL A 167 15.36 -13.24 14.63
N ILE A 168 14.96 -14.35 14.00
CA ILE A 168 13.58 -14.62 13.56
C ILE A 168 13.05 -13.49 12.63
N ASN A 169 13.88 -12.99 11.71
CA ASN A 169 13.50 -11.90 10.78
C ASN A 169 13.04 -10.61 11.49
N GLY A 170 13.61 -10.34 12.66
CA GLY A 170 13.41 -9.11 13.40
C GLY A 170 12.05 -8.96 14.07
N PHE A 171 12.02 -8.10 15.07
CA PHE A 171 10.81 -7.61 15.74
C PHE A 171 10.65 -6.16 15.37
N ILE A 172 9.75 -5.90 14.43
CA ILE A 172 9.42 -4.55 14.00
C ILE A 172 8.11 -4.17 14.69
N TRP A 173 8.14 -3.02 15.36
CA TRP A 173 7.01 -2.38 16.00
C TRP A 173 6.52 -1.23 15.14
N TYR A 174 5.21 -1.00 15.16
CA TYR A 174 4.47 -0.07 14.33
C TYR A 174 3.55 0.78 15.20
N GLU A 175 3.46 2.05 14.85
CA GLU A 175 2.52 2.96 15.48
C GLU A 175 2.15 4.14 14.58
N ASN A 176 0.98 4.73 14.82
CA ASN A 176 0.51 5.92 14.13
C ASN A 176 0.62 5.80 12.60
N MET A 177 0.13 4.67 12.08
CA MET A 177 0.16 4.33 10.68
C MET A 177 -0.76 5.26 9.88
N GLN A 178 -0.34 5.62 8.68
CA GLN A 178 -1.02 6.54 7.76
C GLN A 178 -1.08 5.91 6.37
N ALA A 179 -2.22 6.04 5.71
CA ALA A 179 -2.39 5.52 4.35
C ALA A 179 -3.34 6.38 3.52
N ASP A 180 -3.07 6.43 2.20
CA ASP A 180 -3.99 7.02 1.23
C ASP A 180 -4.40 6.02 0.15
N PRO A 181 -5.68 5.63 0.12
CA PRO A 181 -6.18 4.76 -0.92
C PRO A 181 -6.19 5.47 -2.26
N VAL A 182 -6.03 4.70 -3.34
CA VAL A 182 -6.35 5.19 -4.68
C VAL A 182 -7.82 5.64 -4.66
N PRO A 183 -8.12 6.90 -5.01
CA PRO A 183 -9.50 7.34 -5.10
C PRO A 183 -10.27 6.41 -6.02
N ALA A 184 -11.41 5.90 -5.56
CA ALA A 184 -12.30 5.15 -6.44
C ALA A 184 -12.52 5.96 -7.72
N PRO A 185 -12.40 5.36 -8.92
CA PRO A 185 -12.69 6.07 -10.16
C PRO A 185 -14.05 6.72 -9.97
N ALA A 186 -14.10 8.05 -10.02
CA ALA A 186 -15.35 8.77 -9.87
C ALA A 186 -16.27 8.15 -10.92
N ALA A 187 -17.23 7.34 -10.48
CA ALA A 187 -18.19 6.72 -11.37
C ALA A 187 -18.82 7.92 -12.06
N LEU A 188 -18.46 8.12 -13.33
CA LEU A 188 -19.03 9.13 -14.19
C LEU A 188 -20.51 8.83 -14.17
N THR A 189 -21.19 9.47 -13.22
CA THR A 189 -22.62 9.54 -13.16
C THR A 189 -22.89 10.46 -14.32
N VAL A 190 -22.97 9.85 -15.51
CA VAL A 190 -23.52 10.45 -16.71
C VAL A 190 -24.95 10.76 -16.28
N ILE A 191 -25.12 11.92 -15.66
CA ILE A 191 -26.38 12.62 -15.65
C ILE A 191 -26.56 12.94 -17.12
N GLY A 192 -27.19 12.00 -17.83
CA GLY A 192 -27.88 12.24 -19.08
C GLY A 192 -28.99 13.24 -18.79
N GLY A 193 -28.60 14.47 -18.49
CA GLY A 193 -29.44 15.64 -18.45
C GLY A 193 -29.89 15.83 -19.89
N GLY A 194 -31.09 15.33 -20.16
CA GLY A 194 -31.67 15.20 -21.47
C GLY A 194 -31.43 16.43 -22.34
N LEU A 195 -30.88 16.15 -23.51
CA LEU A 195 -30.98 16.96 -24.70
C LEU A 195 -32.47 17.14 -25.05
N MET A 196 -33.17 18.04 -24.34
CA MET A 196 -34.44 18.60 -24.80
C MET A 196 -34.11 19.55 -25.95
N LEU A 197 -33.94 18.96 -27.15
CA LEU A 197 -34.04 19.64 -28.43
C LEU A 197 -35.42 20.31 -28.52
N GLY A 198 -35.51 21.53 -28.01
CA GLY A 198 -36.64 22.42 -28.22
C GLY A 198 -36.67 22.95 -29.65
N THR A 199 -36.95 22.10 -30.64
CA THR A 199 -37.33 22.55 -31.99
C THR A 199 -38.84 22.84 -32.02
N ARG A 200 -39.28 23.85 -31.26
CA ARG A 200 -40.66 24.35 -31.36
C ARG A 200 -40.78 25.25 -32.59
N ARG A 201 -40.93 24.64 -33.77
CA ARG A 201 -41.20 25.33 -35.04
C ARG A 201 -42.58 24.92 -35.58
N ARG A 202 -43.57 25.81 -35.47
CA ARG A 202 -44.84 25.86 -36.24
C ARG A 202 -45.66 27.04 -35.69
N ARG A 203 -46.36 27.89 -36.45
CA ARG A 203 -46.47 28.23 -37.88
C ARG A 203 -47.35 29.50 -37.84
N ARG A 204 -47.00 30.58 -38.56
CA ARG A 204 -47.89 31.73 -38.78
C ARG A 204 -48.98 31.30 -39.76
N ASP A 205 -50.25 31.64 -39.47
CA ASP A 205 -51.31 31.71 -40.48
C ASP A 205 -51.70 33.20 -40.71
N PRO A 206 -51.90 33.62 -41.97
CA PRO A 206 -52.38 34.95 -42.32
C PRO A 206 -53.90 35.03 -42.33
N ARG A 207 -54.44 36.19 -41.95
CA ARG A 207 -55.73 36.70 -42.41
C ARG A 207 -55.51 38.04 -43.07
#